data_AF-A0A6M2D8V8-F1
#
_entry.id   AF-A0A6M2D8V8-F1
#
_cell.length_a   1.000
_cell.length_b   1.000
_cell.length_c   1.000
_cell.angle_alpha   90.00
_cell.angle_beta   90.00
_cell.angle_gamma   90.00
#
_symmetry.space_group_name_H-M   'P 1'
#
loop_
_entity.id
_entity.type
_entity.pdbx_description
1 polymer ?
#
loop_
_entity_poly.entity_id
_entity_poly.type
_entity_poly.pdbx_seq_one_letter_code
_entity_poly.pdbx_strand_id
1 'polypeptide(L)'
;SAHKIILLTVGVYNYGDGDPWAPENHFRRSIWLKGQSILKHLRDDDLFMIADADEIPSRDVLLFLKHHDGYGEPVGVSLRWFLYGFFWENSRPVEVGGACTVAFLRDVYENDTLKLRRTDSFVYKSLPHTGATQRKWIIKGTWPRYAGWHCSWCFDVHGIQVKLTAAQRDDGIRWGDIAQKRDPKYINGLRKSGRYFDDSETLAMCDAHQAAPAYVRQNARRFSYLMAA
;
A
#
# COMPACT_ATOMS: atom_id res chain seq x y z
N SER A 1 14.90 -17.66 -11.29
CA SER A 1 13.62 -17.65 -12.04
C SER A 1 13.24 -16.21 -12.31
N ALA A 2 12.74 -15.90 -13.51
CA ALA A 2 12.21 -14.56 -13.80
C ALA A 2 10.86 -14.36 -13.10
N HIS A 3 10.60 -13.15 -12.59
CA HIS A 3 9.29 -12.78 -12.08
C HIS A 3 8.26 -12.82 -13.21
N LYS A 4 7.08 -13.36 -12.94
CA LYS A 4 5.94 -13.33 -13.88
C LYS A 4 5.03 -12.18 -13.50
N ILE A 5 4.74 -11.30 -14.45
CA ILE A 5 3.79 -10.20 -14.29
C ILE A 5 2.52 -10.58 -15.05
N ILE A 6 1.38 -10.55 -14.37
CA ILE A 6 0.07 -10.87 -14.95
C ILE A 6 -0.82 -9.64 -14.78
N LEU A 7 -1.32 -9.10 -15.89
CA LEU A 7 -2.32 -8.05 -15.86
C LEU A 7 -3.70 -8.66 -15.58
N LEU A 8 -4.32 -8.25 -14.48
CA LEU A 8 -5.69 -8.60 -14.14
C LEU A 8 -6.59 -7.37 -14.29
N THR A 9 -7.63 -7.51 -15.10
CA THR A 9 -8.70 -6.52 -15.22
C THR A 9 -9.93 -7.01 -14.48
N VAL A 10 -10.58 -6.14 -13.73
CA VAL A 10 -11.87 -6.42 -13.08
C VAL A 10 -12.89 -5.42 -13.60
N GLY A 11 -14.17 -5.80 -13.59
CA GLY A 11 -15.25 -4.96 -14.10
C GLY A 11 -15.45 -3.69 -13.28
N VAL A 12 -16.31 -2.80 -13.78
CA VAL A 12 -16.70 -1.58 -13.07
C VAL A 12 -17.62 -1.94 -11.91
N TYR A 13 -17.34 -1.42 -10.72
CA TYR A 13 -18.26 -1.50 -9.59
C TYR A 13 -19.43 -0.53 -9.79
N ASN A 14 -20.67 -1.01 -9.72
CA ASN A 14 -21.85 -0.16 -9.82
C ASN A 14 -22.23 0.34 -8.42
N TYR A 15 -22.13 1.65 -8.20
CA TYR A 15 -22.29 2.37 -6.93
C TYR A 15 -23.75 2.45 -6.43
N GLY A 16 -24.44 1.32 -6.29
CA GLY A 16 -25.84 1.27 -5.88
C GLY A 16 -26.08 1.22 -4.36
N ASP A 17 -25.05 0.96 -3.56
CA ASP A 17 -25.16 0.57 -2.14
C ASP A 17 -24.74 1.65 -1.13
N GLY A 18 -24.08 2.72 -1.59
CA GLY A 18 -23.72 3.89 -0.78
C GLY A 18 -22.48 3.70 0.12
N ASP A 19 -21.83 2.54 0.15
CA ASP A 19 -20.60 2.33 0.91
C ASP A 19 -19.40 3.03 0.23
N PRO A 20 -18.72 3.98 0.92
CA PRO A 20 -17.56 4.69 0.39
C PRO A 20 -16.47 3.78 -0.18
N TRP A 21 -16.23 2.67 0.51
CA TRP A 21 -15.10 1.79 0.29
C TRP A 21 -15.43 0.66 -0.68
N ALA A 22 -16.70 0.56 -1.10
CA ALA A 22 -17.19 -0.58 -1.86
C ALA A 22 -16.44 -0.84 -3.18
N PRO A 23 -16.04 0.16 -3.99
CA PRO A 23 -15.27 -0.15 -5.20
C PRO A 23 -13.87 -0.61 -4.89
N GLU A 24 -13.16 0.04 -3.97
CA GLU A 24 -11.81 -0.35 -3.61
C GLU A 24 -11.80 -1.75 -2.98
N ASN A 25 -12.78 -2.02 -2.12
CA ASN A 25 -13.04 -3.34 -1.55
C ASN A 25 -13.37 -4.36 -2.64
N HIS A 26 -14.17 -3.98 -3.63
CA HIS A 26 -14.48 -4.80 -4.79
C HIS A 26 -13.22 -5.12 -5.60
N PHE A 27 -12.36 -4.13 -5.86
CA PHE A 27 -11.08 -4.33 -6.55
C PHE A 27 -10.18 -5.31 -5.78
N ARG A 28 -9.94 -5.05 -4.49
CA ARG A 28 -9.06 -5.87 -3.64
C ARG A 28 -9.54 -7.32 -3.58
N ARG A 29 -10.84 -7.55 -3.38
CA ARG A 29 -11.44 -8.89 -3.34
C ARG A 29 -11.39 -9.58 -4.71
N SER A 30 -11.74 -8.87 -5.78
CA SER A 30 -11.85 -9.44 -7.13
C SER A 30 -10.49 -9.84 -7.71
N ILE A 31 -9.42 -9.13 -7.35
CA ILE A 31 -8.05 -9.47 -7.79
C ILE A 31 -7.65 -10.86 -7.30
N TRP A 32 -7.89 -11.19 -6.03
CA TRP A 32 -7.60 -12.53 -5.52
C TRP A 32 -8.48 -13.59 -6.17
N LEU A 33 -9.80 -13.38 -6.23
CA LEU A 33 -10.73 -14.34 -6.83
C LEU A 33 -10.38 -14.67 -8.29
N LYS A 34 -10.00 -13.65 -9.07
CA LYS A 34 -9.54 -13.85 -10.45
C LYS A 34 -8.12 -14.40 -10.52
N GLY A 35 -7.22 -13.95 -9.66
CA GLY A 35 -5.82 -14.38 -9.61
C GLY A 35 -5.69 -15.86 -9.28
N GLN A 36 -6.38 -16.35 -8.25
CA GLN A 36 -6.29 -17.74 -7.82
C GLN A 36 -6.80 -18.75 -8.87
N SER A 37 -7.73 -18.34 -9.75
CA SER A 37 -8.19 -19.22 -10.85
C SER A 37 -7.20 -19.31 -12.01
N ILE A 38 -6.30 -18.33 -12.14
CA ILE A 38 -5.27 -18.27 -13.19
C ILE A 38 -3.96 -18.89 -12.69
N LEU A 39 -3.61 -18.65 -11.42
CA LEU A 39 -2.42 -19.20 -10.78
C LEU A 39 -2.62 -20.71 -10.52
N LYS A 40 -1.86 -21.54 -11.22
CA LYS A 40 -1.87 -22.99 -11.03
C LYS A 40 -0.81 -23.40 -10.02
N HIS A 41 -1.09 -24.48 -9.27
CA HIS A 41 -0.16 -25.10 -8.31
C HIS A 41 0.23 -24.20 -7.13
N LEU A 42 -0.70 -23.36 -6.66
CA LEU A 42 -0.54 -22.67 -5.38
C LEU A 42 -0.46 -23.70 -4.25
N ARG A 43 0.57 -23.59 -3.43
CA ARG A 43 0.76 -24.41 -2.23
C ARG A 43 0.20 -23.69 -1.02
N ASP A 44 -0.14 -24.46 0.01
CA ASP A 44 -0.69 -23.92 1.25
C ASP A 44 0.27 -22.96 1.97
N ASP A 45 1.59 -23.22 1.85
CA ASP A 45 2.69 -22.41 2.40
C ASP A 45 3.13 -21.26 1.48
N ASP A 46 2.56 -21.11 0.28
CA ASP A 46 2.85 -19.95 -0.56
C ASP A 46 2.30 -18.68 0.10
N LEU A 47 3.03 -17.57 -0.05
CA LEU A 47 2.64 -16.28 0.51
C LEU A 47 1.79 -15.47 -0.49
N PHE A 48 0.60 -15.08 -0.04
CA PHE A 48 -0.19 -14.03 -0.68
C PHE A 48 0.17 -12.68 -0.06
N MET A 49 0.37 -11.67 -0.90
CA MET A 49 0.57 -10.28 -0.46
C MET A 49 -0.28 -9.34 -1.32
N ILE A 50 -0.98 -8.42 -0.66
CA ILE A 50 -1.73 -7.32 -1.24
C ILE A 50 -1.24 -6.00 -0.62
N ALA A 51 -0.91 -5.04 -1.49
CA ALA A 51 -0.46 -3.72 -1.12
C ALA A 51 -1.00 -2.72 -2.16
N ASP A 52 -1.30 -1.51 -1.71
CA ASP A 52 -1.66 -0.43 -2.64
C ASP A 52 -0.42 0.10 -3.36
N ALA A 53 -0.60 0.81 -4.48
CA ALA A 53 0.53 1.21 -5.33
C ALA A 53 1.51 2.18 -4.65
N ASP A 54 1.07 2.86 -3.59
CA ASP A 54 1.87 3.75 -2.75
C ASP A 54 2.44 3.06 -1.50
N GLU A 55 2.24 1.75 -1.33
CA GLU A 55 2.78 0.94 -0.23
C GLU A 55 3.84 -0.02 -0.77
N ILE A 56 5.11 0.25 -0.45
CA ILE A 56 6.27 -0.46 -1.04
C ILE A 56 7.04 -1.16 0.09
N PRO A 57 6.80 -2.47 0.33
CA PRO A 57 7.64 -3.27 1.22
C PRO A 57 9.10 -3.27 0.76
N SER A 58 10.03 -3.30 1.71
CA SER A 58 11.44 -3.35 1.37
C SER A 58 11.84 -4.70 0.79
N ARG A 59 12.89 -4.72 -0.04
CA ARG A 59 13.46 -5.95 -0.58
C ARG A 59 13.85 -6.92 0.53
N ASP A 60 14.37 -6.42 1.64
CA ASP A 60 14.82 -7.23 2.76
C ASP A 60 13.65 -7.93 3.46
N VAL A 61 12.51 -7.25 3.58
CA VAL A 61 11.26 -7.85 4.10
C VAL A 61 10.76 -8.96 3.17
N LEU A 62 10.72 -8.71 1.86
CA LEU A 62 10.28 -9.71 0.89
C LEU A 62 11.21 -10.93 0.88
N LEU A 63 12.52 -10.74 1.00
CA LEU A 63 13.48 -11.83 1.10
C LEU A 63 13.35 -12.59 2.41
N PHE A 64 13.16 -11.89 3.53
CA PHE A 64 12.94 -12.52 4.82
C PHE A 64 11.75 -13.46 4.76
N LEU A 65 10.60 -12.96 4.31
CA LEU A 65 9.36 -13.74 4.21
C LEU A 65 9.48 -14.92 3.23
N LYS A 66 10.31 -14.78 2.19
CA LYS A 66 10.54 -15.84 1.21
C LYS A 66 11.42 -16.98 1.73
N HIS A 67 12.35 -16.70 2.64
CA HIS A 67 13.44 -17.61 3.00
C HIS A 67 13.39 -18.13 4.43
N HIS A 68 12.47 -17.66 5.25
CA HIS A 68 12.35 -18.04 6.65
C HIS A 68 10.92 -18.45 6.99
N ASP A 69 10.79 -19.50 7.79
CA ASP A 69 9.54 -19.92 8.43
C ASP A 69 9.46 -19.39 9.87
N GLY A 70 8.38 -19.70 10.58
CA GLY A 70 8.18 -19.37 11.99
C GLY A 70 7.68 -17.94 12.24
N TYR A 71 7.49 -17.14 11.20
CA TYR A 71 6.88 -15.81 11.31
C TYR A 71 5.41 -15.92 11.69
N GLY A 72 4.89 -14.88 12.33
CA GLY A 72 3.48 -14.82 12.70
C GLY A 72 2.59 -14.37 11.54
N GLU A 73 1.38 -14.92 11.40
CA GLU A 73 0.38 -14.51 10.42
C GLU A 73 -0.96 -14.06 11.07
N PRO A 74 -1.68 -13.09 10.46
CA PRO A 74 -1.30 -12.35 9.26
C PRO A 74 -0.15 -11.37 9.54
N VAL A 75 0.59 -11.07 8.46
CA VAL A 75 1.74 -10.17 8.45
C VAL A 75 1.31 -8.77 8.00
N GLY A 76 1.71 -7.78 8.79
CA GLY A 76 1.74 -6.38 8.41
C GLY A 76 3.16 -5.83 8.36
N VAL A 77 3.30 -4.64 7.78
CA VAL A 77 4.58 -3.92 7.65
C VAL A 77 4.42 -2.48 8.14
N SER A 78 5.40 -2.01 8.90
CA SER A 78 5.50 -0.60 9.30
C SER A 78 6.30 0.15 8.25
N LEU A 79 5.65 1.09 7.57
CA LEU A 79 6.19 1.83 6.45
C LEU A 79 6.53 3.26 6.86
N ARG A 80 7.68 3.75 6.41
CA ARG A 80 8.04 5.16 6.55
C ARG A 80 7.11 5.99 5.66
N TRP A 81 6.42 6.96 6.21
CA TRP A 81 5.32 7.65 5.54
C TRP A 81 5.76 9.02 5.00
N PHE A 82 5.52 9.23 3.71
CA PHE A 82 5.84 10.45 2.99
C PHE A 82 4.63 11.05 2.26
N LEU A 83 4.74 12.33 1.92
CA LEU A 83 3.74 13.08 1.16
C LEU A 83 4.38 13.76 -0.07
N TYR A 84 3.73 13.69 -1.24
CA TYR A 84 4.13 14.29 -2.53
C TYR A 84 5.44 13.81 -3.16
N GLY A 85 6.34 13.27 -2.36
CA GLY A 85 7.59 12.62 -2.73
C GLY A 85 8.37 12.28 -1.46
N PHE A 86 9.59 11.77 -1.58
CA PHE A 86 10.40 11.31 -0.44
C PHE A 86 11.10 12.43 0.32
N PHE A 87 10.51 13.63 0.32
CA PHE A 87 11.07 14.86 0.91
C PHE A 87 10.17 15.50 1.98
N TRP A 88 8.92 15.07 2.12
CA TRP A 88 8.05 15.41 3.26
C TRP A 88 7.72 14.14 4.03
N GLU A 89 8.20 14.04 5.26
CA GLU A 89 8.06 12.85 6.10
C GLU A 89 7.11 13.09 7.27
N ASN A 90 6.28 12.08 7.53
CA ASN A 90 5.44 12.03 8.71
C ASN A 90 6.23 11.60 9.94
N SER A 91 5.93 12.23 11.07
CA SER A 91 6.56 11.93 12.36
C SER A 91 6.33 10.49 12.82
N ARG A 92 5.26 9.85 12.32
CA ARG A 92 4.92 8.47 12.63
C ARG A 92 4.88 7.61 11.36
N PRO A 93 5.38 6.36 11.41
CA PRO A 93 5.16 5.42 10.34
C PRO A 93 3.69 5.02 10.25
N VAL A 94 3.31 4.41 9.14
CA VAL A 94 2.01 3.76 8.97
C VAL A 94 2.17 2.24 9.05
N GLU A 95 1.32 1.56 9.80
CA GLU A 95 1.28 0.10 9.83
C GLU A 95 0.18 -0.40 8.90
N VAL A 96 0.56 -1.19 7.89
CA VAL A 96 -0.37 -1.74 6.92
C VAL A 96 -0.36 -3.27 6.96
N GLY A 97 -1.53 -3.88 7.07
CA GLY A 97 -1.70 -5.32 6.89
C GLY A 97 -1.65 -5.68 5.41
N GLY A 98 -1.18 -6.87 5.06
CA GLY A 98 -1.16 -7.20 3.65
C GLY A 98 -0.65 -8.57 3.25
N ALA A 99 -0.11 -9.40 4.15
CA ALA A 99 0.39 -10.72 3.76
C ALA A 99 -0.03 -11.84 4.69
N CYS A 100 -0.27 -13.02 4.13
CA CYS A 100 -0.49 -14.26 4.86
C CYS A 100 -0.21 -15.45 3.93
N THR A 101 -0.19 -16.66 4.49
CA THR A 101 -0.13 -17.87 3.67
C THR A 101 -1.44 -18.07 2.90
N VAL A 102 -1.38 -18.76 1.76
CA VAL A 102 -2.58 -19.11 0.96
C VAL A 102 -3.57 -19.92 1.80
N ALA A 103 -3.09 -20.85 2.64
CA ALA A 103 -3.95 -21.57 3.56
C ALA A 103 -4.64 -20.65 4.57
N PHE A 104 -3.93 -19.68 5.16
CA PHE A 104 -4.57 -18.71 6.07
C PHE A 104 -5.66 -17.90 5.36
N LEU A 105 -5.38 -17.39 4.16
CA LEU A 105 -6.35 -16.63 3.38
C LEU A 105 -7.60 -17.47 3.06
N ARG A 106 -7.42 -18.73 2.67
CA ARG A 106 -8.50 -19.65 2.32
C ARG A 106 -9.31 -20.10 3.54
N ASP A 107 -8.64 -20.55 4.60
CA ASP A 107 -9.26 -21.32 5.69
C ASP A 107 -9.66 -20.46 6.90
N VAL A 108 -8.94 -19.35 7.15
CA VAL A 108 -9.28 -18.38 8.22
C VAL A 108 -10.09 -17.22 7.66
N TYR A 109 -9.64 -16.64 6.54
CA TYR A 109 -10.28 -15.48 5.93
C TYR A 109 -11.32 -15.80 4.86
N GLU A 110 -11.53 -17.07 4.53
CA GLU A 110 -12.57 -17.50 3.57
C GLU A 110 -12.41 -16.81 2.20
N ASN A 111 -11.15 -16.65 1.77
CA ASN A 111 -10.76 -15.91 0.57
C ASN A 111 -11.14 -14.42 0.56
N ASP A 112 -11.45 -13.83 1.71
CA ASP A 112 -11.72 -12.41 1.85
C ASP A 112 -10.43 -11.62 2.14
N THR A 113 -9.84 -11.05 1.09
CA THR A 113 -8.64 -10.22 1.20
C THR A 113 -8.83 -8.94 1.99
N LEU A 114 -10.08 -8.51 2.22
CA LEU A 114 -10.36 -7.30 3.01
C LEU A 114 -10.09 -7.55 4.49
N LYS A 115 -10.34 -8.78 4.96
CA LYS A 115 -9.95 -9.19 6.32
C LYS A 115 -8.43 -9.06 6.49
N LEU A 116 -7.64 -9.40 5.48
CA LEU A 116 -6.18 -9.26 5.53
C LEU A 116 -5.70 -7.79 5.63
N ARG A 117 -6.45 -6.86 5.02
CA ARG A 117 -6.16 -5.41 5.13
C ARG A 117 -6.61 -4.83 6.48
N ARG A 118 -7.61 -5.44 7.11
CA ARG A 118 -8.18 -4.99 8.39
C ARG A 118 -7.39 -5.55 9.57
N THR A 119 -6.74 -4.66 10.29
CA THR A 119 -5.88 -4.95 11.46
C THR A 119 -6.61 -5.66 12.61
N ASP A 120 -7.93 -5.54 12.70
CA ASP A 120 -8.80 -6.05 13.78
C ASP A 120 -9.47 -7.40 13.48
N SER A 121 -9.27 -7.96 12.28
CA SER A 121 -9.97 -9.19 11.83
C SER A 121 -9.34 -10.51 12.33
N PHE A 122 -8.37 -10.46 13.25
CA PHE A 122 -7.59 -11.64 13.62
C PHE A 122 -8.44 -12.67 14.37
N VAL A 123 -8.50 -13.89 13.83
CA VAL A 123 -9.21 -15.03 14.43
C VAL A 123 -8.23 -16.18 14.63
N TYR A 124 -8.25 -16.77 15.82
CA TYR A 124 -7.48 -17.97 16.14
C TYR A 124 -8.18 -19.21 15.58
N LYS A 125 -7.53 -19.93 14.66
CA LYS A 125 -7.99 -21.21 14.10
C LYS A 125 -6.80 -22.07 13.75
N SER A 126 -6.81 -23.36 14.08
CA SER A 126 -5.79 -24.34 13.66
C SER A 126 -5.64 -24.35 12.13
N LEU A 127 -4.41 -24.34 11.65
CA LEU A 127 -4.07 -24.32 10.22
C LEU A 127 -3.22 -25.54 9.83
N PRO A 128 -3.21 -25.92 8.53
CA PRO A 128 -2.23 -26.85 7.98
C PRO A 128 -0.79 -26.44 8.30
N HIS A 129 0.17 -27.35 8.14
CA HIS A 129 1.59 -27.06 8.40
C HIS A 129 2.15 -26.09 7.34
N THR A 130 1.95 -24.79 7.56
CA THR A 130 2.47 -23.72 6.70
C THR A 130 3.83 -23.19 7.15
N GLY A 131 4.34 -23.66 8.31
CA GLY A 131 5.54 -23.12 8.94
C GLY A 131 5.33 -21.79 9.66
N ALA A 132 4.20 -21.11 9.50
CA ALA A 132 3.87 -19.87 10.19
C ALA A 132 3.26 -20.12 11.59
N THR A 133 3.35 -19.12 12.46
CA THR A 133 2.74 -19.13 13.80
C THR A 133 1.44 -18.32 13.82
N GLN A 134 0.49 -18.75 14.65
CA GLN A 134 -0.84 -18.12 14.76
C GLN A 134 -0.81 -16.89 15.66
N ARG A 135 -0.01 -15.91 15.26
CA ARG A 135 0.15 -14.64 15.96
C ARG A 135 0.27 -13.56 14.91
N LYS A 136 -0.64 -12.59 14.95
CA LYS A 136 -0.48 -11.38 14.13
C LYS A 136 0.91 -10.78 14.34
N TRP A 137 1.60 -10.50 13.25
CA TRP A 137 2.96 -9.96 13.30
C TRP A 137 3.09 -8.71 12.44
N ILE A 138 3.75 -7.69 12.99
CA ILE A 138 4.05 -6.46 12.27
C ILE A 138 5.56 -6.32 12.19
N ILE A 139 6.09 -6.39 10.97
CA ILE A 139 7.50 -6.18 10.72
C ILE A 139 7.76 -4.68 10.79
N LYS A 140 8.44 -4.23 11.84
CA LYS A 140 8.65 -2.79 12.08
C LYS A 140 9.87 -2.21 11.34
N GLY A 141 10.89 -3.04 11.11
CA GLY A 141 12.23 -2.53 10.82
C GLY A 141 12.83 -1.81 12.03
N THR A 142 13.85 -0.99 11.81
CA THR A 142 14.51 -0.19 12.85
C THR A 142 14.68 1.23 12.36
N TRP A 143 14.23 2.24 13.11
CA TRP A 143 14.39 3.64 12.67
C TRP A 143 15.87 3.96 12.37
N PRO A 144 16.20 4.60 11.24
CA PRO A 144 15.30 5.14 10.20
C PRO A 144 14.97 4.16 9.05
N ARG A 145 15.43 2.90 9.12
CA ARG A 145 15.20 1.79 8.19
C ARG A 145 13.95 0.96 8.58
N TYR A 146 12.78 1.55 8.33
CA TYR A 146 11.48 0.88 8.44
C TYR A 146 11.34 -0.31 7.47
N ALA A 147 10.25 -1.07 7.58
CA ALA A 147 9.97 -2.24 6.74
C ALA A 147 9.58 -1.90 5.30
N GLY A 148 9.52 -0.61 4.94
CA GLY A 148 9.26 -0.12 3.59
C GLY A 148 8.88 1.35 3.58
N TRP A 149 8.18 1.76 2.52
CA TRP A 149 7.75 3.13 2.27
C TRP A 149 6.25 3.21 1.99
N HIS A 150 5.58 4.21 2.55
CA HIS A 150 4.24 4.64 2.13
C HIS A 150 4.35 6.07 1.60
N CYS A 151 3.81 6.36 0.42
CA CYS A 151 4.02 7.66 -0.24
C CYS A 151 2.70 8.23 -0.77
N SER A 152 1.99 8.97 0.08
CA SER A 152 0.71 9.57 -0.29
C SER A 152 0.93 10.68 -1.31
N TRP A 153 0.11 10.71 -2.36
CA TRP A 153 0.12 11.76 -3.40
C TRP A 153 1.46 11.94 -4.13
N CYS A 154 2.30 10.89 -4.17
CA CYS A 154 3.63 10.92 -4.76
C CYS A 154 3.61 10.90 -6.30
N PHE A 155 3.13 12.02 -6.85
CA PHE A 155 2.99 12.31 -8.26
C PHE A 155 3.48 13.74 -8.53
N ASP A 156 3.73 14.04 -9.81
CA ASP A 156 3.81 15.42 -10.24
C ASP A 156 2.42 16.09 -10.16
N VAL A 157 2.37 17.40 -10.46
CA VAL A 157 1.12 18.16 -10.40
C VAL A 157 0.02 17.53 -11.26
N HIS A 158 0.37 17.06 -12.46
CA HIS A 158 -0.59 16.45 -13.37
C HIS A 158 -1.12 15.11 -12.82
N GLY A 159 -0.24 14.24 -12.32
CA GLY A 159 -0.64 12.97 -11.73
C GLY A 159 -1.52 13.14 -10.48
N ILE A 160 -1.29 14.19 -9.68
CA ILE A 160 -2.21 14.55 -8.58
C ILE A 160 -3.59 14.94 -9.13
N GLN A 161 -3.67 15.75 -10.18
CA GLN A 161 -4.95 16.11 -10.81
C GLN A 161 -5.69 14.88 -11.36
N VAL A 162 -4.96 13.95 -12.00
CA VAL A 162 -5.51 12.69 -12.49
C VAL A 162 -6.04 11.87 -11.31
N LYS A 163 -5.27 11.71 -10.24
CA LYS A 163 -5.70 10.99 -9.03
C LYS A 163 -6.94 11.62 -8.41
N LEU A 164 -6.99 12.95 -8.26
CA LEU A 164 -8.16 13.68 -7.74
C LEU A 164 -9.42 13.45 -8.60
N THR A 165 -9.25 13.42 -9.93
CA THR A 165 -10.37 13.24 -10.86
C THR A 165 -10.85 11.79 -10.89
N ALA A 166 -9.91 10.83 -10.84
CA ALA A 166 -10.19 9.41 -10.86
C ALA A 166 -10.69 8.88 -9.52
N ALA A 167 -10.43 9.58 -8.42
CA ALA A 167 -10.92 9.23 -7.09
C ALA A 167 -12.44 9.11 -7.13
N GLN A 168 -12.93 7.90 -6.96
CA GLN A 168 -14.36 7.62 -6.89
C GLN A 168 -14.95 8.08 -5.55
N ARG A 169 -14.11 8.15 -4.50
CA ARG A 169 -14.32 8.86 -3.23
C ARG A 169 -12.98 9.05 -2.48
N ASP A 170 -12.99 9.77 -1.35
CA ASP A 170 -11.86 10.02 -0.44
C ASP A 170 -12.31 9.87 1.04
N ASP A 171 -11.40 10.00 2.00
CA ASP A 171 -11.51 9.85 3.49
C ASP A 171 -12.47 10.84 4.20
N GLY A 172 -13.52 11.29 3.50
CA GLY A 172 -14.55 12.18 4.02
C GLY A 172 -14.93 13.24 3.00
N ILE A 173 -13.95 13.99 2.50
CA ILE A 173 -14.12 15.08 1.53
C ILE A 173 -13.49 14.66 0.20
N ARG A 174 -14.30 14.58 -0.86
CA ARG A 174 -13.78 14.35 -2.20
C ARG A 174 -13.14 15.63 -2.74
N TRP A 175 -11.86 15.84 -2.44
CA TRP A 175 -11.11 17.05 -2.81
C TRP A 175 -11.17 17.35 -4.31
N GLY A 176 -11.26 16.31 -5.16
CA GLY A 176 -11.40 16.46 -6.60
C GLY A 176 -12.65 17.21 -7.06
N ASP A 177 -13.73 17.25 -6.26
CA ASP A 177 -14.95 17.99 -6.61
C ASP A 177 -14.80 19.50 -6.39
N ILE A 178 -13.80 19.92 -5.61
CA ILE A 178 -13.51 21.33 -5.33
C ILE A 178 -12.56 21.86 -6.40
N ALA A 179 -13.04 22.74 -7.28
CA ALA A 179 -12.28 23.27 -8.41
C ALA A 179 -10.91 23.85 -8.01
N GLN A 180 -10.85 24.59 -6.89
CA GLN A 180 -9.60 25.15 -6.37
C GLN A 180 -8.56 24.08 -6.00
N LYS A 181 -8.99 22.93 -5.48
CA LYS A 181 -8.09 21.85 -5.05
C LYS A 181 -7.46 21.11 -6.25
N ARG A 182 -8.04 21.28 -7.44
CA ARG A 182 -7.48 20.79 -8.72
C ARG A 182 -6.60 21.82 -9.44
N ASP A 183 -6.51 23.05 -8.94
CA ASP A 183 -5.70 24.10 -9.57
C ASP A 183 -4.20 23.75 -9.51
N PRO A 184 -3.47 23.80 -10.64
CA PRO A 184 -2.05 23.49 -10.67
C PRO A 184 -1.20 24.33 -9.72
N LYS A 185 -1.53 25.61 -9.50
CA LYS A 185 -0.78 26.48 -8.57
C LYS A 185 -1.05 26.06 -7.13
N TYR A 186 -2.30 25.73 -6.79
CA TYR A 186 -2.65 25.20 -5.48
C TYR A 186 -1.89 23.90 -5.17
N ILE A 187 -1.96 22.92 -6.07
CA ILE A 187 -1.27 21.62 -5.92
C ILE A 187 0.24 21.82 -5.80
N ASN A 188 0.84 22.66 -6.65
CA ASN A 188 2.26 22.97 -6.56
C ASN A 188 2.62 23.66 -5.23
N GLY A 189 1.72 24.50 -4.72
CA GLY A 189 1.83 25.10 -3.39
C GLY A 189 1.89 24.05 -2.29
N LEU A 190 0.99 23.06 -2.33
CA LEU A 190 1.00 21.94 -1.38
C LEU A 190 2.28 21.11 -1.46
N ARG A 191 2.73 20.76 -2.66
CA ARG A 191 4.00 20.02 -2.88
C ARG A 191 5.18 20.78 -2.28
N LYS A 192 5.22 22.11 -2.40
CA LYS A 192 6.29 22.96 -1.86
C LYS A 192 6.20 23.22 -0.37
N SER A 193 5.01 23.20 0.21
CA SER A 193 4.82 23.49 1.63
C SER A 193 4.68 22.25 2.50
N GLY A 194 4.53 21.05 1.91
CA GLY A 194 4.32 19.81 2.66
C GLY A 194 3.01 19.81 3.46
N ARG A 195 1.96 20.48 2.97
CA ARG A 195 0.64 20.55 3.63
C ARG A 195 -0.34 19.53 3.06
N TYR A 196 -1.29 19.10 3.88
CA TYR A 196 -2.44 18.31 3.41
C TYR A 196 -3.45 19.16 2.61
N PHE A 197 -4.41 18.49 1.97
CA PHE A 197 -5.44 19.14 1.14
C PHE A 197 -6.47 19.95 1.93
N ASP A 198 -6.60 19.73 3.23
CA ASP A 198 -7.35 20.59 4.15
C ASP A 198 -6.53 21.79 4.64
N ASP A 199 -5.34 22.00 4.07
CA ASP A 199 -4.38 23.02 4.44
C ASP A 199 -3.85 22.88 5.88
N SER A 200 -4.02 21.70 6.50
CA SER A 200 -3.50 21.37 7.83
C SER A 200 -1.99 21.07 7.80
N GLU A 201 -1.52 20.34 8.82
CA GLU A 201 -0.13 20.08 9.23
C GLU A 201 0.92 20.16 8.11
N THR A 202 2.00 20.88 8.41
CA THR A 202 3.22 20.88 7.60
C THR A 202 4.11 19.74 8.08
N LEU A 203 4.39 18.80 7.17
CA LEU A 203 5.27 17.67 7.42
C LEU A 203 6.73 18.10 7.54
N ALA A 204 7.55 17.26 8.17
CA ALA A 204 8.97 17.54 8.32
C ALA A 204 9.70 17.32 6.98
N MET A 205 10.53 18.29 6.58
CA MET A 205 11.35 18.12 5.39
C MET A 205 12.49 17.14 5.67
N CYS A 206 12.78 16.24 4.73
CA CYS A 206 13.91 15.31 4.83
C CYS A 206 14.70 15.22 3.52
N ASP A 207 15.94 14.72 3.59
CA ASP A 207 16.76 14.48 2.40
C ASP A 207 16.26 13.23 1.64
N ALA A 208 15.64 13.44 0.49
CA ALA A 208 15.15 12.37 -0.38
C ALA A 208 16.26 11.43 -0.88
N HIS A 209 17.51 11.90 -1.00
CA HIS A 209 18.64 11.05 -1.38
C HIS A 209 19.05 10.06 -0.27
N GLN A 210 18.59 10.29 0.95
CA GLN A 210 18.73 9.34 2.06
C GLN A 210 17.45 8.53 2.27
N ALA A 211 16.29 9.14 2.03
CA ALA A 211 15.01 8.57 2.39
C ALA A 211 14.41 7.65 1.32
N ALA A 212 14.59 7.95 0.03
CA ALA A 212 13.90 7.25 -1.05
C ALA A 212 14.38 5.79 -1.25
N PRO A 213 13.52 4.91 -1.81
CA PRO A 213 13.92 3.57 -2.23
C PRO A 213 15.17 3.60 -3.13
N ALA A 214 16.06 2.62 -2.98
CA ALA A 214 17.33 2.59 -3.71
C ALA A 214 17.17 2.74 -5.24
N TYR A 215 16.14 2.11 -5.82
CA TYR A 215 15.85 2.23 -7.24
C TYR A 215 15.48 3.66 -7.65
N VAL A 216 14.67 4.37 -6.84
CA VAL A 216 14.31 5.77 -7.10
C VAL A 216 15.55 6.65 -7.04
N ARG A 217 16.41 6.47 -6.03
CA ARG A 217 17.66 7.23 -5.86
C ARG A 217 18.62 7.04 -7.02
N GLN A 218 18.83 5.80 -7.45
CA GLN A 218 19.68 5.46 -8.59
C GLN A 218 19.13 6.00 -9.91
N ASN A 219 17.84 6.32 -9.97
CA ASN A 219 17.15 6.84 -11.15
C ASN A 219 16.57 8.25 -10.87
N ALA A 220 17.22 9.04 -10.02
CA ALA A 220 16.68 10.32 -9.54
C ALA A 220 16.27 11.29 -10.66
N ARG A 221 16.98 11.29 -11.80
CA ARG A 221 16.61 12.12 -12.96
C ARG A 221 15.25 11.73 -13.55
N ARG A 222 14.93 10.44 -13.58
CA ARG A 222 13.63 9.92 -14.07
C ARG A 222 12.51 10.22 -13.06
N PHE A 223 12.83 10.19 -11.78
CA PHE A 223 11.89 10.38 -10.68
C PHE A 223 12.08 11.73 -9.98
N SER A 224 12.46 12.78 -10.71
CA SER A 224 12.82 14.07 -10.11
C SER A 224 11.69 14.66 -9.26
N TYR A 225 10.45 14.47 -9.68
CA TYR A 225 9.24 14.89 -8.96
C TYR A 225 9.03 14.18 -7.60
N LEU A 226 9.69 13.05 -7.36
CA LEU A 226 9.72 12.34 -6.07
C LEU A 226 10.89 12.76 -5.18
N MET A 227 11.86 13.48 -5.74
CA MET A 227 13.10 13.86 -5.03
C MET A 227 13.04 15.28 -4.47
N ALA A 228 12.26 16.16 -5.10
CA ALA A 228 12.01 17.53 -4.64
C ALA A 228 10.66 18.07 -5.13
N ALA A 229 10.20 19.13 -4.46
CA ALA A 229 8.95 19.83 -4.76
C ALA A 229 9.03 20.69 -6.03
#